data_AF-A0A353ZZ07-F1
#
_entry.id   AF-A0A353ZZ07-F1
#
_cell.length_a   1.000
_cell.length_b   1.000
_cell.length_c   1.000
_cell.angle_alpha   90.00
_cell.angle_beta   90.00
_cell.angle_gamma   90.00
#
_symmetry.space_group_name_H-M   'P 1'
#
loop_
_entity.id
_entity.type
_entity.pdbx_description
1 polymer ?
#
loop_
_entity_poly.entity_id
_entity_poly.type
_entity_poly.pdbx_seq_one_letter_code
_entity_poly.pdbx_strand_id
1 'polypeptide(L)' 'ATKSLLNECAVKYEFTDVDLLSGEERHAIIEEVKKINENCSFPTIVIGDKVIIGHKEKEIREALGL' A
#
# COMPACT_ATOMS: atom_id res chain seq x y z
N ALA A 1 7.01 -8.18 -6.26
CA ALA A 1 7.56 -8.59 -4.95
C ALA A 1 6.46 -8.57 -3.88
N THR A 2 5.92 -7.41 -3.47
CA THR A 2 4.82 -7.34 -2.48
C THR A 2 3.58 -8.18 -2.84
N LYS A 3 3.09 -8.05 -4.09
CA LYS A 3 1.90 -8.80 -4.57
C LYS A 3 2.10 -10.32 -4.49
N SER A 4 3.31 -10.81 -4.70
CA SER A 4 3.66 -12.24 -4.61
C SER A 4 3.63 -12.72 -3.16
N LEU A 5 4.24 -11.95 -2.24
CA LEU A 5 4.23 -12.25 -0.81
C LEU A 5 2.81 -12.36 -0.25
N LEU A 6 1.94 -11.39 -0.60
CA LEU A 6 0.54 -11.39 -0.17
C LEU A 6 -0.23 -12.59 -0.72
N ASN A 7 0.09 -13.02 -1.94
CA ASN A 7 -0.51 -14.19 -2.59
C ASN A 7 -0.04 -15.50 -1.94
N GLU A 8 1.25 -15.62 -1.59
CA GLU A 8 1.77 -16.75 -0.80
C GLU A 8 1.12 -16.84 0.58
N CYS A 9 0.82 -15.69 1.20
CA CYS A 9 0.10 -15.62 2.47
C CYS A 9 -1.40 -15.94 2.33
N ALA A 10 -1.91 -16.15 1.10
CA ALA A 10 -3.33 -16.31 0.78
C ALA A 10 -4.21 -15.17 1.34
N VAL A 11 -3.64 -13.97 1.46
CA VAL A 11 -4.32 -12.80 2.02
C VAL A 11 -5.07 -12.08 0.90
N LYS A 12 -6.33 -11.73 1.15
CA LYS A 12 -7.05 -10.81 0.26
C LYS A 12 -6.51 -9.40 0.48
N TYR A 13 -6.00 -8.80 -0.58
CA TYR A 13 -5.55 -7.43 -0.59
C TYR A 13 -6.16 -6.69 -1.77
N GLU A 14 -6.43 -5.40 -1.57
CA GLU A 14 -6.75 -4.49 -2.66
C GLU A 14 -5.51 -3.64 -2.96
N PHE A 15 -5.28 -3.38 -4.24
CA PHE A 15 -4.24 -2.47 -4.68
C PHE A 15 -4.83 -1.48 -5.68
N THR A 16 -4.41 -0.23 -5.56
CA THR A 16 -4.78 0.82 -6.51
C THR A 16 -3.50 1.32 -7.15
N ASP A 17 -3.34 1.03 -8.44
CA ASP A 17 -2.21 1.54 -9.23
C ASP A 17 -2.48 3.00 -9.61
N VAL A 18 -2.00 3.92 -8.77
CA VAL A 18 -2.15 5.37 -8.96
C VAL A 18 -1.57 5.88 -10.27
N ASP A 19 -0.56 5.18 -10.81
CA ASP A 19 0.03 5.46 -12.13
C ASP A 19 -0.93 5.17 -13.29
N LEU A 20 -1.92 4.28 -13.09
CA LEU A 20 -2.95 3.99 -14.08
C LEU A 20 -4.14 4.96 -13.97
N LEU A 21 -4.27 5.68 -12.85
CA LEU A 21 -5.32 6.68 -12.65
C LEU A 21 -4.94 8.00 -13.32
N SER A 22 -5.96 8.73 -13.79
CA SER A 22 -5.79 10.01 -14.50
C SER A 22 -6.79 11.04 -14.02
N GLY A 23 -6.44 12.33 -14.14
CA GLY A 23 -7.33 13.45 -13.79
C GLY A 23 -7.61 13.54 -12.28
N GLU A 24 -8.89 13.70 -11.94
CA GLU A 24 -9.37 13.91 -10.56
C GLU A 24 -9.20 12.67 -9.67
N GLU A 25 -9.39 11.47 -10.22
CA GLU A 25 -9.23 10.19 -9.49
C GLU A 25 -7.83 10.06 -8.90
N ARG A 26 -6.80 10.40 -9.70
CA ARG A 26 -5.41 10.40 -9.23
C ARG A 26 -5.19 11.42 -8.11
N HIS A 27 -5.78 12.61 -8.23
CA HIS A 27 -5.65 13.65 -7.21
C HIS A 27 -6.27 13.20 -5.88
N ALA A 28 -7.49 12.65 -5.91
CA ALA A 28 -8.17 12.18 -4.72
C ALA A 28 -7.36 11.10 -3.98
N ILE A 29 -6.83 10.11 -4.72
CA ILE A 29 -6.01 9.06 -4.10
C ILE A 29 -4.68 9.63 -3.58
N ILE A 30 -4.03 10.55 -4.30
CA ILE A 30 -2.80 11.18 -3.82
C ILE A 30 -3.06 11.97 -2.54
N GLU A 31 -4.16 12.74 -2.45
CA GLU A 31 -4.51 13.46 -1.22
C GLU A 31 -4.74 12.52 -0.04
N GLU A 32 -5.46 11.42 -0.24
CA GLU A 32 -5.64 10.39 0.79
C GLU A 32 -4.30 9.78 1.21
N VAL A 33 -3.45 9.38 0.25
CA VAL A 33 -2.11 8.87 0.55
C VAL A 33 -1.29 9.92 1.27
N LYS A 34 -1.43 11.21 0.94
CA LYS A 34 -0.69 12.31 1.56
C LYS A 34 -1.08 12.55 3.02
N LYS A 35 -2.35 12.31 3.38
CA LYS A 35 -2.80 12.34 4.79
C LYS A 35 -2.10 11.30 5.65
N ILE A 36 -1.77 10.16 5.06
CA ILE A 36 -1.15 9.03 5.75
C ILE A 36 0.38 9.09 5.64
N ASN A 37 0.87 9.51 4.48
CA ASN A 37 2.27 9.60 4.10
C ASN A 37 2.51 10.93 3.37
N GLU A 38 2.93 11.94 4.14
CA GLU A 38 3.16 13.30 3.64
C GLU A 38 4.19 13.34 2.48
N ASN A 39 5.09 12.36 2.42
CA ASN A 39 6.11 12.24 1.38
C ASN A 39 5.59 11.58 0.08
N CYS A 40 4.31 11.19 0.00
CA CYS A 40 3.70 10.48 -1.13
C CYS A 40 4.62 9.41 -1.75
N SER A 41 5.26 8.62 -0.89
CA SER A 41 6.26 7.64 -1.32
C SER A 41 5.58 6.31 -1.62
N PHE A 42 5.90 5.74 -2.78
CA PHE A 42 5.34 4.46 -3.21
C PHE A 42 6.38 3.33 -3.15
N PRO A 43 5.98 2.09 -2.84
CA PRO A 43 4.62 1.66 -2.50
C PRO A 43 4.24 2.02 -1.04
N THR A 44 3.05 2.59 -0.83
CA THR A 44 2.45 2.70 0.52
C THR A 44 1.47 1.55 0.68
N ILE A 45 1.64 0.75 1.74
CA ILE A 45 0.86 -0.45 2.01
C ILE A 45 0.15 -0.23 3.35
N VAL A 46 -1.17 -0.41 3.38
CA VAL A 46 -1.97 -0.28 4.60
C VAL A 46 -2.52 -1.65 4.96
N ILE A 47 -2.22 -2.11 6.17
CA ILE A 47 -2.65 -3.40 6.70
C ILE A 47 -3.34 -3.14 8.04
N GLY A 48 -4.67 -3.13 8.03
CA GLY A 48 -5.47 -2.69 9.17
C GLY A 48 -5.12 -1.25 9.55
N ASP A 49 -4.74 -1.02 10.80
CA ASP A 49 -4.29 0.28 11.31
C ASP A 49 -2.81 0.59 11.04
N LYS A 50 -2.05 -0.36 10.45
CA LYS A 50 -0.62 -0.19 10.22
C LYS A 50 -0.33 0.28 8.81
N VAL A 51 0.44 1.36 8.70
CA VAL A 51 0.87 1.93 7.42
C VAL A 51 2.36 1.65 7.24
N ILE A 52 2.70 0.99 6.15
CA ILE A 52 4.05 0.62 5.79
C ILE A 52 4.42 1.38 4.52
N ILE A 53 5.42 2.25 4.63
CA ILE A 53 5.92 3.04 3.52
C ILE A 53 7.15 2.34 2.95
N GLY A 54 7.10 1.98 1.68
CA GLY A 54 8.14 1.26 0.94
C GLY A 54 7.99 -0.27 0.98
N HIS A 55 8.84 -0.96 0.22
CA HIS A 55 8.86 -2.42 0.18
C HIS A 55 9.58 -3.01 1.41
N LYS A 56 8.86 -3.17 2.51
CA LYS A 56 9.42 -3.72 3.77
C LYS A 56 8.84 -5.08 4.10
N GLU A 57 9.44 -6.12 3.54
CA GLU A 57 8.96 -7.51 3.68
C GLU A 57 8.72 -7.94 5.13
N LYS A 58 9.66 -7.61 6.03
CA LYS A 58 9.55 -7.95 7.46
C LYS A 58 8.33 -7.28 8.13
N GLU A 59 8.16 -5.97 7.93
CA GLU A 59 7.02 -5.25 8.50
C GLU A 59 5.68 -5.74 7.94
N ILE A 60 5.66 -6.13 6.65
CA ILE A 60 4.46 -6.68 6.02
C ILE A 60 4.09 -8.02 6.66
N ARG A 61 5.05 -8.93 6.85
CA ARG A 61 4.79 -10.22 7.53
C ARG A 61 4.30 -10.01 8.95
N GLU A 62 4.96 -9.15 9.72
CA GLU A 62 4.54 -8.81 11.09
C GLU A 62 3.13 -8.21 11.14
N ALA A 63 2.79 -7.32 10.19
CA ALA A 63 1.47 -6.72 10.11
C ALA A 63 0.37 -7.71 9.68
N LEU A 64 0.72 -8.74 8.91
CA LEU A 64 -0.16 -9.85 8.57
C LEU A 64 -0.27 -10.90 9.70
N GLY A 65 0.52 -10.76 10.77
CA GLY A 65 0.54 -11.71 11.88
C GLY A 65 1.25 -13.04 11.56
N LEU A 66 2.21 -13.01 10.62
CA LEU A 66 3.02 -14.16 10.19
C LEU A 66 4.44 -14.14 10.76
#